data_AF-X1SQZ7-F1
#
_entry.id   AF-X1SQZ7-F1
#
_cell.length_a   1.000
_cell.length_b   1.000
_cell.length_c   1.000
_cell.angle_alpha   90.00
_cell.angle_beta   90.00
_cell.angle_gamma   90.00
#
_symmetry.space_group_name_H-M   'P 1'
#
loop_
_entity.id
_entity.type
_entity.pdbx_description
1 polymer ?
#
loop_
_entity_poly.entity_id
_entity_poly.type
_entity_poly.pdbx_seq_one_letter_code
_entity_poly.pdbx_strand_id
1 'polypeptide(L)'
;MEVPDIHEKSLEDIEKNLPDYSVSKKQLILMRNIREKTKYPGELVELSPNDFPLAWAENYEEFIYYINSLVERGLLFKRKISSIQVKITADGWDYLDERAKIPSESNQVFVAMSFSKDMDSVYDNAIAPAIEKAGYKPHRMDREPHNKQIDMKIMADIKDSKFVVTDFTQQKHGVYFEAGYALGLGLPVLWCVKKKDLDDAHFDTRQYNHIAWESEKDLKEQLYNFICAIVGKQERA
;
A
#
# COMPACT_ATOMS: atom_id res chain seq x y z
N MET A 1 -23.33 13.05 8.57
CA MET A 1 -21.97 13.58 8.37
C MET A 1 -22.16 14.85 7.56
N GLU A 2 -21.89 16.02 8.14
CA GLU A 2 -21.96 17.28 7.38
C GLU A 2 -20.86 17.24 6.32
N VAL A 3 -21.24 17.56 5.09
CA VAL A 3 -20.29 17.65 3.98
C VAL A 3 -19.36 18.82 4.27
N PRO A 4 -18.03 18.63 4.32
CA PRO A 4 -17.12 19.73 4.57
C PRO A 4 -17.22 20.75 3.44
N ASP A 5 -17.57 21.98 3.80
CA ASP A 5 -17.82 23.08 2.88
C ASP A 5 -16.50 23.87 2.69
N ILE A 6 -15.87 23.72 1.52
CA ILE A 6 -14.56 24.32 1.24
C ILE A 6 -14.75 25.79 0.83
N HIS A 7 -14.55 26.70 1.78
CA HIS A 7 -14.54 28.15 1.56
C HIS A 7 -13.29 28.79 2.15
N GLU A 8 -13.04 30.07 1.85
CA GLU A 8 -11.86 30.84 2.27
C GLU A 8 -11.53 30.73 3.77
N LYS A 9 -12.55 30.60 4.64
CA LYS A 9 -12.38 30.41 6.10
C LYS A 9 -11.92 29.02 6.51
N SER A 10 -12.11 28.02 5.65
CA SER A 10 -11.64 26.63 5.88
C SER A 10 -10.21 26.40 5.42
N LEU A 11 -9.60 27.34 4.68
CA LEU A 11 -8.24 27.21 4.18
C LEU A 11 -7.20 27.15 5.31
N GLU A 12 -7.34 28.01 6.32
CA GLU A 12 -6.45 28.00 7.49
C GLU A 12 -6.54 26.69 8.28
N ASP A 13 -7.74 26.11 8.35
CA ASP A 13 -7.97 24.82 9.00
C ASP A 13 -7.44 23.67 8.14
N ILE A 14 -7.54 23.76 6.81
CA ILE A 14 -6.94 22.79 5.88
C ILE A 14 -5.41 22.83 5.99
N GLU A 15 -4.80 24.03 5.98
CA GLU A 15 -3.35 24.22 6.13
C GLU A 15 -2.82 23.62 7.43
N LYS A 16 -3.52 23.84 8.56
CA LYS A 16 -3.16 23.23 9.85
C LYS A 16 -3.23 21.70 9.86
N ASN A 17 -4.05 21.11 9.00
CA ASN A 17 -4.23 19.67 8.91
C ASN A 17 -3.44 19.03 7.75
N LEU A 18 -2.64 19.82 7.01
CA LEU A 18 -1.77 19.25 5.98
C LEU A 18 -0.69 18.36 6.62
N PRO A 19 -0.34 17.23 5.98
CA PRO A 19 0.72 16.37 6.47
C PRO A 19 2.06 17.11 6.55
N ASP A 20 2.66 17.12 7.74
CA ASP A 20 4.03 17.60 7.94
C ASP A 20 5.02 16.45 7.69
N TYR A 21 5.58 16.42 6.48
CA TYR A 21 6.53 15.39 6.06
C TYR A 21 7.96 15.76 6.45
N SER A 22 8.68 14.79 7.04
CA SER A 22 10.13 14.91 7.24
C SER A 22 10.88 15.22 5.93
N VAL A 23 12.04 15.87 6.03
CA VAL A 23 12.91 16.22 4.90
C VAL A 23 13.18 15.02 3.97
N SER A 24 13.53 13.86 4.53
CA SER A 24 13.79 12.64 3.75
C SER A 24 12.55 12.15 3.00
N LYS A 25 11.36 12.33 3.58
CA LYS A 25 10.09 11.97 2.94
C LYS A 25 9.73 12.94 1.82
N LYS A 26 9.92 14.26 2.02
CA LYS A 26 9.77 15.28 0.98
C LYS A 26 10.70 15.02 -0.23
N GLN A 27 11.97 14.70 0.03
CA GLN A 27 12.92 14.28 -1.02
C GLN A 27 12.46 13.02 -1.78
N LEU A 28 11.90 12.03 -1.08
CA LEU A 28 11.36 10.82 -1.72
C LEU A 28 10.13 11.14 -2.58
N ILE A 29 9.22 12.01 -2.10
CA ILE A 29 8.05 12.48 -2.87
C ILE A 29 8.51 13.16 -4.15
N LEU A 30 9.52 14.04 -4.06
CA LEU A 30 10.12 14.68 -5.22
C LEU A 30 10.64 13.66 -6.24
N MET A 31 11.44 12.68 -5.79
CA MET A 31 11.97 11.64 -6.69
C MET A 31 10.86 10.82 -7.36
N ARG A 32 9.78 10.49 -6.63
CA ARG A 32 8.62 9.78 -7.19
C ARG A 32 7.92 10.63 -8.26
N ASN A 33 7.71 11.91 -8.00
CA ASN A 33 7.10 12.81 -8.98
C ASN A 33 7.98 13.01 -10.22
N ILE A 34 9.32 13.03 -10.07
CA ILE A 34 10.24 13.03 -11.22
C ILE A 34 10.14 11.72 -12.00
N ARG A 35 10.05 10.57 -11.32
CA ARG A 35 9.85 9.26 -11.95
C ARG A 35 8.57 9.24 -12.79
N GLU A 36 7.44 9.72 -12.28
CA GLU A 36 6.17 9.77 -13.03
C GLU A 36 6.25 10.69 -14.26
N LYS A 37 7.07 11.74 -14.21
CA LYS A 37 7.35 12.62 -15.37
C LYS A 37 8.35 12.00 -16.37
N THR A 38 9.02 10.91 -16.03
CA THR A 38 10.06 10.26 -16.83
C THR A 38 9.45 9.16 -17.71
N LYS A 39 9.61 9.23 -19.03
CA LYS A 39 9.10 8.23 -19.99
C LYS A 39 9.98 6.99 -20.08
N TYR A 40 11.29 7.16 -19.94
CA TYR A 40 12.26 6.08 -19.95
C TYR A 40 13.48 6.43 -19.08
N PRO A 41 14.14 5.43 -18.45
CA PRO A 41 15.33 5.67 -17.63
C PRO A 41 16.41 6.46 -18.39
N GLY A 42 16.90 7.54 -17.77
CA GLY A 42 17.94 8.40 -18.33
C GLY A 42 17.44 9.65 -19.08
N GLU A 43 16.13 9.80 -19.29
CA GLU A 43 15.54 11.05 -19.79
C GLU A 43 15.79 12.22 -18.82
N LEU A 44 16.03 13.40 -19.37
CA LEU A 44 16.13 14.65 -18.60
C LEU A 44 14.73 15.26 -18.46
N VAL A 45 14.27 15.38 -17.22
CA VAL A 45 13.04 16.06 -16.85
C VAL A 45 13.35 17.53 -16.54
N GLU A 46 12.62 18.42 -17.18
CA GLU A 46 12.68 19.86 -16.91
C GLU A 46 11.78 20.21 -15.72
N LEU A 47 12.36 20.95 -14.76
CA LEU A 47 11.69 21.46 -13.57
C LEU A 47 11.67 22.98 -13.62
N SER A 48 10.47 23.53 -13.49
CA SER A 48 10.24 24.97 -13.40
C SER A 48 10.33 25.45 -11.95
N PRO A 49 10.55 26.76 -11.71
CA PRO A 49 10.47 27.32 -10.37
C PRO A 49 9.12 27.12 -9.68
N ASN A 50 8.04 26.93 -10.44
CA ASN A 50 6.68 26.69 -9.92
C ASN A 50 6.41 25.21 -9.57
N ASP A 51 7.37 24.31 -9.81
CA ASP A 51 7.24 22.88 -9.47
C ASP A 51 7.61 22.58 -8.01
N PHE A 52 7.91 23.58 -7.17
CA PHE A 52 8.21 23.37 -5.75
C PHE A 52 7.15 22.54 -4.99
N PRO A 53 5.84 22.59 -5.29
CA PRO A 53 4.85 21.73 -4.66
C PRO A 53 5.06 20.24 -4.95
N LEU A 54 5.76 19.87 -6.03
CA LEU A 54 6.11 18.47 -6.32
C LEU A 54 6.99 17.84 -5.24
N ALA A 55 7.67 18.63 -4.42
CA ALA A 55 8.46 18.15 -3.31
C ALA A 55 7.76 18.32 -1.95
N TRP A 56 6.52 18.81 -1.93
CA TRP A 56 5.90 19.33 -0.70
C TRP A 56 6.76 20.42 -0.03
N ALA A 57 7.45 21.21 -0.86
CA ALA A 57 8.25 22.33 -0.40
C ALA A 57 7.35 23.55 -0.15
N GLU A 58 7.70 24.37 0.84
CA GLU A 58 7.06 25.63 1.19
C GLU A 58 7.36 26.70 0.14
N ASN A 59 8.55 26.66 -0.46
CA ASN A 59 9.00 27.66 -1.42
C ASN A 59 10.07 27.09 -2.37
N TYR A 60 10.46 27.93 -3.34
CA TYR A 60 11.48 27.61 -4.33
C TYR A 60 12.86 27.32 -3.71
N GLU A 61 13.24 27.98 -2.62
CA GLU A 61 14.56 27.80 -2.00
C GLU A 61 14.69 26.40 -1.37
N GLU A 62 13.66 25.94 -0.65
CA GLU A 62 13.59 24.59 -0.10
C GLU A 62 13.59 23.52 -1.22
N PHE A 63 12.89 23.79 -2.32
CA PHE A 63 12.89 22.93 -3.50
C PHE A 63 14.30 22.78 -4.12
N ILE A 64 15.02 23.89 -4.27
CA ILE A 64 16.41 23.88 -4.76
C ILE A 64 17.33 23.13 -3.80
N TYR A 65 17.14 23.30 -2.49
CA TYR A 65 17.87 22.54 -1.48
C TYR A 65 17.66 21.03 -1.65
N TYR A 66 16.43 20.57 -1.86
CA TYR A 66 16.14 19.15 -2.11
C TYR A 66 16.79 18.62 -3.38
N ILE A 67 16.72 19.36 -4.48
CA ILE A 67 17.37 18.96 -5.72
C ILE A 67 18.89 18.84 -5.52
N ASN A 68 19.52 19.83 -4.89
CA ASN A 68 20.97 19.83 -4.68
C ASN A 68 21.38 18.70 -3.73
N SER A 69 20.65 18.49 -2.63
CA SER A 69 20.89 17.39 -1.68
C SER A 69 20.79 16.02 -2.36
N LEU A 70 19.81 15.82 -3.24
CA LEU A 70 19.67 14.58 -4.02
C LEU A 70 20.81 14.40 -5.03
N VAL A 71 21.34 15.50 -5.59
CA VAL A 71 22.51 15.47 -6.48
C VAL A 71 23.80 15.14 -5.71
N GLU A 72 24.00 15.72 -4.54
CA GLU A 72 25.15 15.44 -3.65
C GLU A 72 25.16 13.97 -3.21
N ARG A 73 23.99 13.38 -2.99
CA ARG A 73 23.81 11.96 -2.68
C ARG A 73 23.96 11.04 -3.89
N GLY A 74 24.19 11.56 -5.09
CA GLY A 74 24.31 10.79 -6.32
C GLY A 74 22.99 10.22 -6.85
N LEU A 75 21.84 10.58 -6.26
CA LEU A 75 20.52 10.04 -6.63
C LEU A 75 19.88 10.76 -7.83
N LEU A 76 20.24 12.03 -8.01
CA LEU A 76 19.89 12.81 -9.20
C LEU A 76 21.16 13.30 -9.89
N PHE A 77 21.07 13.44 -11.21
CA PHE A 77 22.03 14.22 -11.98
C PHE A 77 21.34 15.49 -12.45
N LYS A 78 21.97 16.65 -12.22
CA LYS A 78 21.49 17.96 -12.68
C LYS A 78 22.36 18.49 -13.80
N ARG A 79 21.75 18.84 -14.94
CA ARG A 79 22.44 19.48 -16.06
C ARG A 79 22.65 20.96 -15.75
N LYS A 80 23.88 21.47 -15.90
CA LYS A 80 24.23 22.89 -15.69
C LYS A 80 23.86 23.73 -16.92
N ILE A 81 22.60 24.12 -17.02
CA ILE A 81 22.05 25.06 -18.02
C ILE A 81 21.10 26.06 -17.33
N SER A 82 20.56 27.02 -18.08
CA SER A 82 19.66 28.06 -17.57
C SER A 82 18.35 27.54 -16.98
N SER A 83 17.86 26.37 -17.44
CA SER A 83 16.74 25.66 -16.83
C SER A 83 17.20 24.48 -15.98
N ILE A 84 16.44 24.18 -14.92
CA ILE A 84 16.74 23.06 -14.04
C ILE A 84 16.31 21.79 -14.75
N GLN A 85 17.27 21.02 -15.22
CA GLN A 85 17.00 19.73 -15.82
C GLN A 85 17.69 18.64 -15.02
N VAL A 86 16.90 17.67 -14.59
CA VAL A 86 17.36 16.56 -13.75
C VAL A 86 17.07 15.23 -14.41
N LYS A 87 17.91 14.23 -14.16
CA LYS A 87 17.60 12.83 -14.45
C LYS A 87 17.86 11.99 -13.21
N ILE A 88 17.10 10.92 -13.07
CA ILE A 88 17.34 9.90 -12.04
C ILE A 88 18.56 9.07 -12.46
N THR A 89 19.53 8.91 -11.56
CA THR A 89 20.74 8.11 -11.79
C THR A 89 20.45 6.62 -11.53
N ALA A 90 21.41 5.73 -11.82
CA ALA A 90 21.28 4.31 -11.47
C ALA A 90 21.02 4.13 -9.95
N ASP A 91 21.86 4.73 -9.11
CA ASP A 91 21.68 4.73 -7.65
C ASP A 91 20.34 5.37 -7.23
N GLY A 92 19.85 6.35 -7.98
CA GLY A 92 18.53 6.95 -7.78
C GLY A 92 17.38 5.99 -8.04
N TRP A 93 17.49 5.16 -9.07
CA TRP A 93 16.53 4.08 -9.34
C TRP A 93 16.60 3.00 -8.28
N ASP A 94 17.79 2.54 -7.90
CA ASP A 94 17.97 1.57 -6.83
C ASP A 94 17.37 2.09 -5.51
N TYR A 95 17.63 3.35 -5.16
CA TYR A 95 17.07 4.01 -3.99
C TYR A 95 15.54 4.07 -4.01
N LEU A 96 14.96 4.35 -5.18
CA LEU A 96 13.52 4.37 -5.39
C LEU A 96 12.92 2.98 -5.28
N ASP A 97 13.55 1.98 -5.89
CA ASP A 97 13.08 0.60 -5.90
C ASP A 97 13.19 -0.03 -4.51
N GLU A 98 14.26 0.20 -3.76
CA GLU A 98 14.39 -0.18 -2.35
C GLU A 98 13.26 0.38 -1.47
N ARG A 99 12.76 1.57 -1.79
CA ARG A 99 11.69 2.26 -1.04
C ARG A 99 10.31 2.09 -1.67
N ALA A 100 10.26 1.55 -2.87
CA ALA A 100 9.09 1.04 -3.55
C ALA A 100 8.92 -0.47 -3.30
N LYS A 101 9.91 -1.12 -2.66
CA LYS A 101 9.75 -2.47 -2.12
C LYS A 101 8.49 -2.46 -1.25
N ILE A 102 7.44 -3.01 -1.86
CA ILE A 102 6.45 -3.86 -1.22
C ILE A 102 7.21 -4.68 -0.17
N PRO A 103 6.69 -4.90 1.06
CA PRO A 103 7.36 -5.66 2.11
C PRO A 103 7.79 -7.04 1.58
N SER A 104 8.98 -7.10 0.97
CA SER A 104 9.41 -8.22 0.12
C SER A 104 10.22 -9.22 0.93
N GLU A 105 10.78 -8.76 2.05
CA GLU A 105 11.40 -9.55 3.11
C GLU A 105 10.36 -10.12 4.09
N SER A 106 9.16 -9.53 4.15
CA SER A 106 8.13 -10.04 5.03
C SER A 106 7.50 -11.27 4.42
N ASN A 107 7.52 -12.38 5.15
CA ASN A 107 6.73 -13.55 4.79
C ASN A 107 5.31 -13.46 5.34
N GLN A 108 4.97 -12.35 6.03
CA GLN A 108 3.67 -12.15 6.65
C GLN A 108 2.59 -11.86 5.62
N VAL A 109 1.41 -12.45 5.85
CA VAL A 109 0.19 -12.22 5.09
C VAL A 109 -0.90 -11.82 6.07
N PHE A 110 -1.35 -10.58 5.97
CA PHE A 110 -2.46 -10.10 6.79
C PHE A 110 -3.77 -10.76 6.34
N VAL A 111 -4.54 -11.27 7.30
CA VAL A 111 -5.86 -11.86 7.06
C VAL A 111 -6.93 -10.98 7.69
N ALA A 112 -7.64 -10.27 6.83
CA ALA A 112 -8.77 -9.42 7.17
C ALA A 112 -10.07 -10.22 7.05
N MET A 113 -10.71 -10.56 8.16
CA MET A 113 -11.95 -11.34 8.15
C MET A 113 -12.79 -11.09 9.40
N SER A 114 -14.05 -11.55 9.40
CA SER A 114 -14.91 -11.49 10.59
C SER A 114 -14.33 -12.29 11.76
N PHE A 115 -14.28 -11.68 12.95
CA PHE A 115 -13.89 -12.32 14.21
C PHE A 115 -15.03 -13.11 14.90
N SER A 116 -16.08 -13.46 14.16
CA SER A 116 -17.14 -14.29 14.72
C SER A 116 -16.66 -15.74 14.87
N LYS A 117 -17.16 -16.44 15.89
CA LYS A 117 -16.79 -17.84 16.16
C LYS A 117 -17.03 -18.77 14.97
N ASP A 118 -18.06 -18.47 14.17
CA ASP A 118 -18.40 -19.25 12.97
C ASP A 118 -17.35 -19.17 11.86
N MET A 119 -16.45 -18.18 11.94
CA MET A 119 -15.38 -17.95 10.98
C MET A 119 -14.01 -18.41 11.49
N ASP A 120 -13.91 -18.87 12.73
CA ASP A 120 -12.67 -19.41 13.30
C ASP A 120 -12.25 -20.69 12.57
N SER A 121 -13.19 -21.60 12.29
CA SER A 121 -12.91 -22.83 11.55
C SER A 121 -12.46 -22.54 10.11
N VAL A 122 -13.06 -21.55 9.46
CA VAL A 122 -12.68 -21.11 8.12
C VAL A 122 -11.23 -20.63 8.10
N TYR A 123 -10.81 -19.87 9.11
CA TYR A 123 -9.42 -19.46 9.25
C TYR A 123 -8.48 -20.64 9.49
N ASP A 124 -8.76 -21.43 10.53
CA ASP A 124 -7.88 -22.49 11.02
C ASP A 124 -7.75 -23.66 10.03
N ASN A 125 -8.83 -23.99 9.30
CA ASN A 125 -8.84 -25.16 8.42
C ASN A 125 -8.55 -24.81 6.96
N ALA A 126 -8.84 -23.58 6.51
CA ALA A 126 -8.73 -23.19 5.11
C ALA A 126 -7.70 -22.08 4.86
N ILE A 127 -7.93 -20.88 5.40
CA ILE A 127 -7.15 -19.68 5.03
C ILE A 127 -5.69 -19.82 5.48
N ALA A 128 -5.47 -20.05 6.78
CA ALA A 128 -4.11 -20.17 7.32
C ALA A 128 -3.33 -21.33 6.68
N PRO A 129 -3.89 -22.56 6.58
CA PRO A 129 -3.21 -23.66 5.90
C PRO A 129 -2.91 -23.42 4.42
N ALA A 130 -3.75 -22.67 3.69
CA ALA A 130 -3.48 -22.33 2.28
C ALA A 130 -2.28 -21.39 2.15
N ILE A 131 -2.22 -20.36 3.02
CA ILE A 131 -1.10 -19.40 3.10
C ILE A 131 0.21 -20.12 3.48
N GLU A 132 0.17 -20.96 4.52
CA GLU A 132 1.34 -21.72 4.98
C GLU A 132 1.86 -22.71 3.94
N LYS A 133 0.96 -23.36 3.20
CA LYS A 133 1.31 -24.27 2.11
C LYS A 133 1.99 -23.53 0.95
N ALA A 134 1.65 -22.26 0.73
CA ALA A 134 2.30 -21.40 -0.26
C ALA A 134 3.67 -20.85 0.20
N GLY A 135 4.05 -21.09 1.46
CA GLY A 135 5.36 -20.70 2.01
C GLY A 135 5.34 -19.40 2.82
N TYR A 136 4.16 -18.84 3.11
CA TYR A 136 3.99 -17.59 3.84
C TYR A 136 3.51 -17.83 5.28
N LYS A 137 3.53 -16.79 6.11
CA LYS A 137 3.07 -16.79 7.50
C LYS A 137 1.74 -16.03 7.60
N PRO A 138 0.61 -16.70 7.87
CA PRO A 138 -0.65 -16.02 8.08
C PRO A 138 -0.63 -15.20 9.37
N HIS A 139 -1.22 -14.01 9.35
CA HIS A 139 -1.37 -13.13 10.51
C HIS A 139 -2.81 -12.63 10.62
N ARG A 140 -3.47 -12.94 11.73
CA ARG A 140 -4.84 -12.50 12.04
C ARG A 140 -4.81 -11.82 13.41
N MET A 141 -5.27 -10.58 13.45
CA MET A 141 -5.09 -9.66 14.58
C MET A 141 -5.64 -10.16 15.91
N ASP A 142 -6.78 -10.83 15.92
CA ASP A 142 -7.43 -11.28 17.15
C ASP A 142 -6.75 -12.48 17.82
N ARG A 143 -5.73 -13.07 17.19
CA ARG A 143 -4.95 -14.20 17.74
C ARG A 143 -3.81 -13.76 18.66
N GLU A 144 -3.50 -12.47 18.70
CA GLU A 144 -2.50 -11.91 19.61
C GLU A 144 -3.16 -11.01 20.68
N PRO A 145 -2.74 -11.08 21.96
CA PRO A 145 -3.28 -10.22 23.01
C PRO A 145 -2.82 -8.77 22.83
N HIS A 146 -3.77 -7.82 22.76
CA HIS A 146 -3.50 -6.42 22.46
C HIS A 146 -4.25 -5.45 23.37
N ASN A 147 -3.65 -4.29 23.65
CA ASN A 147 -4.25 -3.22 24.45
C ASN A 147 -4.76 -2.07 23.56
N LYS A 148 -6.00 -1.62 23.85
CA LYS A 148 -6.72 -0.34 23.58
C LYS A 148 -6.53 0.48 22.27
N GLN A 149 -5.60 0.21 21.36
CA GLN A 149 -5.53 0.86 20.04
C GLN A 149 -5.34 -0.16 18.93
N ILE A 150 -6.42 -0.91 18.66
CA ILE A 150 -6.44 -2.01 17.69
C ILE A 150 -6.20 -1.48 16.27
N ASP A 151 -6.75 -0.31 15.92
CA ASP A 151 -6.73 0.23 14.57
C ASP A 151 -5.32 0.60 14.07
N MET A 152 -4.50 1.26 14.89
CA MET A 152 -3.13 1.62 14.47
C MET A 152 -2.26 0.38 14.24
N LYS A 153 -2.46 -0.67 15.04
CA LYS A 153 -1.75 -1.94 14.91
C LYS A 153 -2.19 -2.69 13.65
N ILE A 154 -3.50 -2.72 13.34
CA ILE A 154 -4.03 -3.25 12.07
C ILE A 154 -3.32 -2.57 10.88
N MET A 155 -3.27 -1.24 10.87
CA MET A 155 -2.67 -0.48 9.78
C MET A 155 -1.17 -0.76 9.64
N ALA A 156 -0.45 -0.86 10.75
CA ALA A 156 0.96 -1.24 10.76
C ALA A 156 1.16 -2.67 10.21
N ASP A 157 0.34 -3.62 10.65
CA ASP A 157 0.46 -5.02 10.25
C ASP A 157 0.09 -5.24 8.78
N ILE A 158 -0.89 -4.50 8.25
CA ILE A 158 -1.18 -4.46 6.83
C ILE A 158 0.03 -3.92 6.08
N LYS A 159 0.58 -2.78 6.50
CA LYS A 159 1.74 -2.14 5.86
C LYS A 159 2.97 -3.05 5.83
N ASP A 160 3.17 -3.88 6.85
CA ASP A 160 4.30 -4.80 6.96
C ASP A 160 4.06 -6.16 6.26
N SER A 161 2.88 -6.37 5.68
CA SER A 161 2.52 -7.63 5.01
C SER A 161 2.88 -7.61 3.53
N LYS A 162 3.26 -8.78 3.01
CA LYS A 162 3.62 -8.96 1.59
C LYS A 162 2.40 -8.86 0.67
N PHE A 163 1.28 -9.38 1.15
CA PHE A 163 -0.05 -9.24 0.55
C PHE A 163 -1.12 -9.44 1.64
N VAL A 164 -2.36 -9.15 1.28
CA VAL A 164 -3.50 -9.26 2.18
C VAL A 164 -4.51 -10.26 1.62
N VAL A 165 -5.03 -11.15 2.47
CA VAL A 165 -6.20 -11.98 2.17
C VAL A 165 -7.39 -11.41 2.91
N THR A 166 -8.47 -11.09 2.19
CA THR A 166 -9.70 -10.56 2.76
C THR A 166 -10.82 -11.58 2.62
N ASP A 167 -11.61 -11.79 3.67
CA ASP A 167 -12.87 -12.55 3.59
C ASP A 167 -14.05 -11.66 4.00
N PHE A 168 -14.94 -11.40 3.03
CA PHE A 168 -16.09 -10.50 3.18
C PHE A 168 -17.34 -11.19 3.69
N THR A 169 -17.28 -12.47 4.07
CA THR A 169 -18.42 -13.17 4.67
C THR A 169 -18.93 -12.39 5.88
N GLN A 170 -20.25 -12.25 6.03
CA GLN A 170 -20.91 -11.39 7.03
C GLN A 170 -20.71 -9.87 6.87
N GLN A 171 -20.13 -9.41 5.75
CA GLN A 171 -20.11 -7.99 5.33
C GLN A 171 -19.56 -7.02 6.38
N LYS A 172 -18.45 -7.38 7.05
CA LYS A 172 -17.85 -6.55 8.09
C LYS A 172 -17.18 -5.31 7.48
N HIS A 173 -17.69 -4.12 7.82
CA HIS A 173 -17.15 -2.83 7.37
C HIS A 173 -15.65 -2.65 7.60
N GLY A 174 -15.11 -3.17 8.71
CA GLY A 174 -13.67 -3.13 8.99
C GLY A 174 -12.83 -3.82 7.90
N VAL A 175 -13.28 -4.97 7.39
CA VAL A 175 -12.60 -5.73 6.34
C VAL A 175 -12.54 -4.92 5.03
N TYR A 176 -13.60 -4.18 4.71
CA TYR A 176 -13.61 -3.27 3.54
C TYR A 176 -12.61 -2.12 3.69
N PHE A 177 -12.51 -1.53 4.87
CA PHE A 177 -11.53 -0.49 5.16
C PHE A 177 -10.10 -1.04 5.04
N GLU A 178 -9.82 -2.19 5.64
CA GLU A 178 -8.52 -2.86 5.59
C GLU A 178 -8.11 -3.22 4.15
N ALA A 179 -9.05 -3.74 3.35
CA ALA A 179 -8.84 -4.04 1.94
C ALA A 179 -8.53 -2.76 1.13
N GLY A 180 -9.32 -1.70 1.34
CA GLY A 180 -9.11 -0.41 0.69
C GLY A 180 -7.77 0.23 1.06
N TYR A 181 -7.37 0.13 2.33
CA TYR A 181 -6.07 0.62 2.78
C TYR A 181 -4.91 -0.16 2.15
N ALA A 182 -4.99 -1.49 2.10
CA ALA A 182 -4.00 -2.33 1.44
C ALA A 182 -3.86 -1.99 -0.06
N LEU A 183 -4.97 -1.80 -0.76
CA LEU A 183 -4.98 -1.31 -2.14
C LEU A 183 -4.30 0.05 -2.28
N GLY A 184 -4.60 0.99 -1.38
CA GLY A 184 -3.99 2.33 -1.36
C GLY A 184 -2.47 2.31 -1.12
N LEU A 185 -1.97 1.27 -0.46
CA LEU A 185 -0.54 1.02 -0.28
C LEU A 185 0.12 0.28 -1.47
N GLY A 186 -0.68 -0.17 -2.44
CA GLY A 186 -0.21 -0.98 -3.56
C GLY A 186 0.08 -2.44 -3.20
N LEU A 187 -0.44 -2.94 -2.08
CA LEU A 187 -0.32 -4.35 -1.71
C LEU A 187 -1.32 -5.20 -2.51
N PRO A 188 -0.93 -6.39 -2.99
CA PRO A 188 -1.89 -7.33 -3.57
C PRO A 188 -2.96 -7.69 -2.53
N VAL A 189 -4.23 -7.65 -2.95
CA VAL A 189 -5.38 -8.06 -2.12
C VAL A 189 -6.06 -9.25 -2.79
N LEU A 190 -6.21 -10.34 -2.05
CA LEU A 190 -6.88 -11.57 -2.48
C LEU A 190 -8.26 -11.63 -1.83
N TRP A 191 -9.30 -11.59 -2.65
CA TRP A 191 -10.68 -11.40 -2.22
C TRP A 191 -11.38 -12.74 -2.08
N CYS A 192 -11.87 -13.05 -0.89
CA CYS A 192 -12.65 -14.26 -0.59
C CYS A 192 -14.03 -13.86 -0.08
N VAL A 193 -15.04 -14.67 -0.38
CA VAL A 193 -16.38 -14.51 0.18
C VAL A 193 -17.12 -15.84 0.09
N LYS A 194 -17.87 -16.18 1.13
CA LYS A 194 -18.76 -17.34 1.07
C LYS A 194 -19.77 -17.11 -0.04
N LYS A 195 -19.93 -18.07 -0.95
CA LYS A 195 -20.76 -17.92 -2.16
C LYS A 195 -22.18 -17.42 -1.89
N LYS A 196 -22.77 -17.83 -0.76
CA LYS A 196 -24.11 -17.40 -0.34
C LYS A 196 -24.20 -15.90 0.02
N ASP A 197 -23.10 -15.29 0.43
CA ASP A 197 -22.99 -13.87 0.81
C ASP A 197 -22.43 -13.03 -0.37
N LEU A 198 -22.16 -13.63 -1.53
CA LEU A 198 -21.59 -12.96 -2.70
C LEU A 198 -22.54 -11.91 -3.29
N ASP A 199 -23.85 -12.20 -3.33
CA ASP A 199 -24.86 -11.28 -3.86
C ASP A 199 -25.03 -10.04 -2.96
N ASP A 200 -24.74 -10.19 -1.67
CA ASP A 200 -24.73 -9.13 -0.66
C ASP A 200 -23.40 -8.36 -0.63
N ALA A 201 -22.38 -8.79 -1.39
CA ALA A 201 -21.12 -8.07 -1.47
C ALA A 201 -21.33 -6.68 -2.10
N HIS A 202 -20.71 -5.67 -1.48
CA HIS A 202 -20.91 -4.28 -1.87
C HIS A 202 -20.57 -4.07 -3.35
N PHE A 203 -21.33 -3.21 -4.02
CA PHE A 203 -21.24 -2.97 -5.47
C PHE A 203 -19.82 -2.63 -5.94
N ASP A 204 -19.03 -1.94 -5.11
CA ASP A 204 -17.68 -1.47 -5.43
C ASP A 204 -16.63 -2.59 -5.53
N THR A 205 -16.89 -3.78 -4.96
CA THR A 205 -15.93 -4.89 -5.01
C THR A 205 -16.20 -5.88 -6.15
N ARG A 206 -17.34 -5.81 -6.83
CA ARG A 206 -17.72 -6.75 -7.91
C ARG A 206 -16.75 -6.79 -9.10
N GLN A 207 -15.92 -5.76 -9.25
CA GLN A 207 -14.90 -5.65 -10.28
C GLN A 207 -13.68 -6.55 -10.01
N TYR A 208 -13.47 -6.93 -8.75
CA TYR A 208 -12.37 -7.79 -8.34
C TYR A 208 -12.76 -9.26 -8.42
N ASN A 209 -11.82 -10.11 -8.83
CA ASN A 209 -12.02 -11.56 -8.86
C ASN A 209 -12.09 -12.11 -7.43
N HIS A 210 -13.30 -12.38 -6.97
CA HIS A 210 -13.55 -13.02 -5.69
C HIS A 210 -13.46 -14.55 -5.81
N ILE A 211 -12.75 -15.18 -4.88
CA ILE A 211 -12.89 -16.60 -4.60
C ILE A 211 -14.23 -16.78 -3.87
N ALA A 212 -15.27 -17.10 -4.64
CA ALA A 212 -16.59 -17.43 -4.13
C ALA A 212 -16.62 -18.89 -3.66
N TRP A 213 -16.42 -19.12 -2.36
CA TRP A 213 -16.22 -20.47 -1.82
C TRP A 213 -17.49 -21.06 -1.22
N GLU A 214 -17.65 -22.39 -1.35
CA GLU A 214 -18.81 -23.12 -0.82
C GLU A 214 -18.48 -23.93 0.44
N SER A 215 -17.23 -24.36 0.59
CA SER A 215 -16.73 -25.14 1.73
C SER A 215 -15.31 -24.72 2.11
N GLU A 216 -14.88 -25.07 3.33
CA GLU A 216 -13.53 -24.80 3.81
C GLU A 216 -12.46 -25.50 2.95
N LYS A 217 -12.73 -26.73 2.49
CA LYS A 217 -11.82 -27.46 1.60
C LYS A 217 -11.66 -26.75 0.25
N ASP A 218 -12.78 -26.30 -0.30
CA ASP A 218 -12.83 -25.57 -1.56
C ASP A 218 -12.06 -24.24 -1.47
N LEU A 219 -12.32 -23.44 -0.42
CA LEU A 219 -11.58 -22.22 -0.14
C LEU A 219 -10.07 -22.48 -0.04
N LYS A 220 -9.66 -23.51 0.70
CA LYS A 220 -8.24 -23.85 0.88
C LYS A 220 -7.53 -24.11 -0.44
N GLU A 221 -8.16 -24.90 -1.32
CA GLU A 221 -7.58 -25.27 -2.61
C GLU A 221 -7.53 -24.09 -3.56
N GLN A 222 -8.64 -23.35 -3.70
CA GLN A 222 -8.72 -22.18 -4.56
C GLN A 222 -7.76 -21.07 -4.11
N LEU A 223 -7.73 -20.75 -2.81
CA LEU A 223 -6.88 -19.71 -2.27
C LEU A 223 -5.39 -20.06 -2.45
N TYR A 224 -4.99 -21.31 -2.18
CA TYR A 224 -3.61 -21.74 -2.43
C TYR A 224 -3.21 -21.55 -3.90
N ASN A 225 -4.05 -22.01 -4.82
CA ASN A 225 -3.79 -21.88 -6.26
C ASN A 225 -3.68 -20.41 -6.67
N PHE A 226 -4.55 -19.56 -6.12
CA PHE A 226 -4.58 -18.13 -6.41
C PHE A 226 -3.34 -17.41 -5.87
N ILE A 227 -2.91 -17.73 -4.65
CA ILE A 227 -1.65 -17.22 -4.08
C ILE A 227 -0.47 -17.59 -4.99
N CYS A 228 -0.38 -18.86 -5.41
CA CYS A 228 0.68 -19.31 -6.29
C CYS A 228 0.65 -18.64 -7.68
N ALA A 229 -0.54 -18.32 -8.21
CA ALA A 229 -0.69 -17.68 -9.51
C ALA A 229 -0.39 -16.17 -9.50
N ILE A 230 -0.82 -15.46 -8.45
CA ILE A 230 -0.73 -14.00 -8.38
C ILE A 230 0.56 -13.53 -7.70
N VAL A 231 0.94 -14.18 -6.60
CA VAL A 231 2.08 -13.76 -5.77
C VAL A 231 3.30 -14.66 -6.03
N GLY A 232 3.06 -15.94 -6.31
CA GLY A 232 4.12 -16.95 -6.44
C GLY A 232 4.32 -17.74 -5.15
N LYS A 233 4.98 -18.90 -5.27
CA LYS A 233 5.33 -19.75 -4.13
C LYS A 233 6.65 -19.29 -3.52
N GLN A 234 6.72 -19.26 -2.20
CA GLN A 234 7.97 -18.98 -1.49
C GLN A 234 8.65 -20.30 -1.09
N GLU A 235 9.90 -20.47 -1.50
CA GLU A 235 10.73 -21.57 -1.01
C GLU A 235 11.08 -21.31 0.45
N ARG A 236 10.86 -22.31 1.32
CA ARG A 236 11.29 -22.23 2.71
C ARG A 236 12.83 -22.31 2.72
N ALA A 237 13.49 -21.22 3.12
CA ALA A 237 14.91 -21.21 3.41
C ALA A 237 15.24 -22.14 4.59
#